data_AF-A0A1C6I0V6-F1
#
_entry.id   AF-A0A1C6I0V6-F1
#
_cell.length_a   1.000
_cell.length_b   1.000
_cell.length_c   1.000
_cell.angle_alpha   90.00
_cell.angle_beta   90.00
_cell.angle_gamma   90.00
#
_symmetry.space_group_name_H-M   'P 1'
#
loop_
_entity.id
_entity.type
_entity.pdbx_description
1 polymer ?
#
loop_
_entity_poly.entity_id
_entity_poly.type
_entity_poly.pdbx_seq_one_letter_code
_entity_poly.pdbx_strand_id
1 'polypeptide(L)'
;MKKFTKILSLLLTSSLVLSSVGCSSTSRDSNNDNKTPVELTISAAASLKEAMSELEPLFTEKNPNISLTFNFGASGSLQQQIEQGAPCDLFISAGKKQMTALADKDLLVSDTNKDLVKNRLVLISTDNTEVTTLDDLTTDKVKTIAVGEPSSVPAGKYADEVLENLKIKSEIESKLVFAKDVKEVLAWSTSENADVGFVYLSDALNNDKAKIIETIPEDLHSPITYPVAVIKDSKNIDAAKAFEDFLFSTEAQTVFEKYGYNKIQ
;
A
#
# COMPACT_ATOMS: atom_id res chain seq x y z
N MET A 1 20.72 -32.53 -49.48
CA MET A 1 21.13 -31.86 -50.74
C MET A 1 20.93 -32.83 -51.91
N LYS A 2 20.47 -32.33 -53.07
CA LYS A 2 20.01 -33.00 -54.33
C LYS A 2 18.48 -33.26 -54.35
N LYS A 3 17.66 -32.28 -54.77
CA LYS A 3 17.27 -31.81 -56.15
C LYS A 3 15.97 -32.51 -56.61
N PHE A 4 14.81 -31.83 -56.60
CA PHE A 4 14.08 -31.24 -57.76
C PHE A 4 13.93 -32.22 -58.95
N THR A 5 12.76 -32.50 -59.54
CA THR A 5 11.83 -31.56 -60.21
C THR A 5 10.54 -32.27 -60.71
N LYS A 6 9.40 -31.54 -60.68
CA LYS A 6 8.25 -31.43 -61.63
C LYS A 6 7.47 -32.65 -62.17
N ILE A 7 6.13 -32.52 -62.18
CA ILE A 7 5.12 -32.77 -63.25
C ILE A 7 3.73 -32.46 -62.62
N LEU A 8 2.65 -31.95 -63.23
CA LEU A 8 2.28 -31.09 -64.37
C LEU A 8 0.75 -31.31 -64.53
N SER A 9 -0.07 -30.24 -64.40
CA SER A 9 -1.38 -30.03 -65.08
C SER A 9 -2.60 -30.93 -64.72
N LEU A 10 -3.89 -30.56 -64.86
CA LEU A 10 -4.61 -29.59 -65.70
C LEU A 10 -6.13 -29.52 -65.31
N LEU A 11 -6.77 -28.32 -65.45
CA LEU A 11 -8.21 -28.01 -65.76
C LEU A 11 -9.29 -28.20 -64.66
N LEU A 12 -10.38 -27.41 -64.54
CA LEU A 12 -11.18 -26.65 -65.54
C LEU A 12 -12.15 -25.65 -64.83
N THR A 13 -12.22 -24.38 -65.31
CA THR A 13 -13.38 -23.42 -65.46
C THR A 13 -14.49 -23.31 -64.38
N SER A 14 -15.11 -22.17 -64.03
CA SER A 14 -15.71 -21.14 -64.90
C SER A 14 -16.37 -20.00 -64.08
N SER A 15 -16.47 -18.81 -64.70
CA SER A 15 -17.52 -17.79 -64.56
C SER A 15 -17.54 -16.80 -63.38
N LEU A 16 -16.81 -15.70 -63.61
CA LEU A 16 -17.27 -14.29 -63.64
C LEU A 16 -18.73 -13.97 -63.25
N VAL A 17 -18.91 -13.17 -62.18
CA VAL A 17 -19.92 -12.09 -62.10
C VAL A 17 -19.32 -10.91 -61.34
N LEU A 18 -19.06 -9.81 -62.05
CA LEU A 18 -18.85 -8.49 -61.45
C LEU A 18 -20.19 -7.75 -61.46
N SER A 19 -20.62 -7.29 -60.28
CA SER A 19 -21.56 -6.18 -60.15
C SER A 19 -21.15 -5.36 -58.93
N SER A 20 -20.50 -4.23 -59.21
CA SER A 20 -20.22 -3.14 -58.30
C SER A 20 -21.42 -2.17 -58.21
N VAL A 21 -21.40 -1.31 -57.17
CA VAL A 21 -22.31 -0.21 -56.78
C VAL A 21 -23.31 -0.66 -55.69
N GLY A 22 -23.35 -0.11 -54.46
CA GLY A 22 -22.62 0.97 -53.79
C GLY A 22 -23.40 1.39 -52.52
N CYS A 23 -22.66 1.73 -51.44
CA CYS A 23 -23.05 2.42 -50.18
C CYS A 23 -24.34 1.98 -49.44
N SER A 24 -24.30 1.60 -48.16
CA SER A 24 -23.74 2.38 -47.05
C SER A 24 -23.15 1.47 -45.98
N SER A 25 -21.82 1.44 -45.86
CA SER A 25 -21.19 1.02 -44.62
C SER A 25 -21.21 2.23 -43.69
N THR A 26 -22.19 2.27 -42.80
CA THR A 26 -22.08 3.03 -41.55
C THR A 26 -20.83 2.50 -40.85
N SER A 27 -19.72 3.22 -41.02
CA SER A 27 -18.52 3.08 -40.19
C SER A 27 -18.94 3.37 -38.76
N ARG A 28 -19.30 2.30 -38.05
CA ARG A 28 -19.19 2.28 -36.60
C ARG A 28 -17.70 2.31 -36.33
N ASP A 29 -17.17 3.49 -36.06
CA ASP A 29 -15.95 3.65 -35.28
C ASP A 29 -16.21 3.02 -33.93
N SER A 30 -16.01 1.70 -33.86
CA SER A 30 -15.65 1.07 -32.61
C SER A 30 -14.21 1.51 -32.34
N ASN A 31 -14.06 2.69 -31.72
CA ASN A 31 -12.86 3.03 -30.96
C ASN A 31 -12.73 1.99 -29.85
N ASN A 32 -12.22 0.82 -30.22
CA ASN A 32 -11.74 -0.15 -29.28
C ASN A 32 -10.34 0.35 -28.92
N ASP A 33 -10.28 1.19 -27.89
CA ASP A 33 -9.05 1.63 -27.24
C ASP A 33 -8.32 0.39 -26.71
N ASN A 34 -7.65 -0.35 -27.59
CA ASN A 34 -6.72 -1.42 -27.27
C ASN A 34 -5.46 -0.78 -26.69
N LYS A 35 -5.58 -0.15 -25.51
CA LYS A 35 -4.43 0.25 -24.72
C LYS A 35 -3.68 -1.02 -24.33
N THR A 36 -2.36 -1.02 -24.53
CA THR A 36 -1.49 -2.13 -24.12
C THR A 36 -1.70 -2.40 -22.62
N PRO A 37 -1.85 -3.67 -22.21
CA PRO A 37 -1.92 -4.02 -20.79
C PRO A 37 -0.69 -3.50 -20.04
N VAL A 38 -0.92 -2.84 -18.91
CA VAL A 38 0.12 -2.33 -18.00
C VAL A 38 -0.09 -2.98 -16.64
N GLU A 39 0.97 -3.53 -16.07
CA GLU A 39 0.98 -3.98 -14.69
C GLU A 39 1.78 -2.96 -13.85
N LEU A 40 1.18 -2.46 -12.78
CA LEU A 40 1.83 -1.57 -11.82
C LEU A 40 2.22 -2.34 -10.56
N THR A 41 3.48 -2.22 -10.16
CA THR A 41 3.97 -2.72 -8.87
C THR A 41 3.88 -1.62 -7.82
N ILE A 42 3.04 -1.83 -6.80
CA ILE A 42 2.78 -0.87 -5.73
C ILE A 42 3.44 -1.36 -4.45
N SER A 43 4.46 -0.66 -3.95
CA SER A 43 5.00 -0.92 -2.62
C SER A 43 4.24 -0.07 -1.60
N ALA A 44 3.55 -0.70 -0.66
CA ALA A 44 2.69 0.02 0.28
C ALA A 44 2.93 -0.45 1.72
N ALA A 45 2.89 0.51 2.65
CA ALA A 45 2.96 0.22 4.08
C ALA A 45 1.92 -0.85 4.47
N ALA A 46 2.33 -1.82 5.30
CA ALA A 46 1.49 -2.97 5.66
C ALA A 46 0.10 -2.60 6.21
N SER A 47 -0.03 -1.47 6.90
CA SER A 47 -1.32 -0.99 7.43
C SER A 47 -2.34 -0.63 6.35
N LEU A 48 -1.91 -0.34 5.12
CA LEU A 48 -2.78 0.04 4.00
C LEU A 48 -3.45 -1.16 3.33
N LYS A 49 -3.09 -2.39 3.71
CA LYS A 49 -3.48 -3.61 2.99
C LYS A 49 -4.98 -3.69 2.70
N GLU A 50 -5.81 -3.55 3.72
CA GLU A 50 -7.26 -3.72 3.58
C GLU A 50 -7.88 -2.59 2.75
N ALA A 51 -7.43 -1.34 2.94
CA ALA A 51 -7.88 -0.22 2.12
C ALA A 51 -7.48 -0.39 0.65
N MET A 52 -6.24 -0.80 0.37
CA MET A 52 -5.76 -1.06 -0.98
C MET A 52 -6.54 -2.19 -1.67
N SER A 53 -6.87 -3.26 -0.93
CA SER A 53 -7.69 -4.36 -1.47
C SER A 53 -9.10 -3.93 -1.87
N GLU A 54 -9.69 -2.94 -1.19
CA GLU A 54 -10.98 -2.37 -1.59
C GLU A 54 -10.85 -1.36 -2.75
N LEU A 55 -9.75 -0.61 -2.79
CA LEU A 55 -9.47 0.37 -3.84
C LEU A 55 -9.09 -0.23 -5.20
N GLU A 56 -8.42 -1.38 -5.19
CA GLU A 56 -7.97 -2.08 -6.40
C GLU A 56 -9.09 -2.32 -7.43
N PRO A 57 -10.23 -2.96 -7.10
CA PRO A 57 -11.31 -3.16 -8.06
C PRO A 57 -11.91 -1.84 -8.55
N LEU A 58 -12.01 -0.81 -7.68
CA LEU A 58 -12.56 0.50 -8.05
C LEU A 58 -11.68 1.23 -9.07
N PHE A 59 -10.36 1.12 -8.93
CA PHE A 59 -9.41 1.69 -9.89
C PHE A 59 -9.42 0.92 -11.22
N THR A 60 -9.36 -0.41 -11.15
CA THR A 60 -9.24 -1.27 -12.34
C THR A 60 -10.52 -1.33 -13.17
N GLU A 61 -11.70 -1.14 -12.57
CA GLU A 61 -12.96 -0.96 -13.31
C GLU A 61 -12.91 0.29 -14.23
N LYS A 62 -12.30 1.37 -13.75
CA LYS A 62 -12.14 2.62 -14.51
C LYS A 62 -10.95 2.59 -15.47
N ASN A 63 -10.00 1.67 -15.24
CA ASN A 63 -8.76 1.53 -16.00
C ASN A 63 -8.54 0.07 -16.37
N PRO A 64 -9.37 -0.52 -17.26
CA PRO A 64 -9.38 -1.97 -17.51
C PRO A 64 -8.10 -2.50 -18.16
N ASN A 65 -7.24 -1.61 -18.67
CA ASN A 65 -5.92 -1.96 -19.22
C ASN A 65 -4.80 -1.90 -18.17
N ILE A 66 -5.08 -1.58 -16.91
CA ILE A 66 -4.10 -1.49 -15.82
C ILE A 66 -4.45 -2.52 -14.76
N SER A 67 -3.48 -3.35 -14.37
CA SER A 67 -3.55 -4.21 -13.19
C SER A 67 -2.62 -3.72 -12.09
N LEU A 68 -2.96 -4.00 -10.83
CA LEU A 68 -2.15 -3.63 -9.68
C LEU A 68 -1.60 -4.89 -9.01
N THR A 69 -0.31 -4.89 -8.73
CA THR A 69 0.35 -5.92 -7.92
C THR A 69 0.96 -5.25 -6.70
N PHE A 70 0.54 -5.67 -5.51
CA PHE A 70 0.95 -5.05 -4.25
C PHE A 70 2.09 -5.81 -3.55
N ASN A 71 3.11 -5.05 -3.12
CA ASN A 71 4.14 -5.47 -2.19
C ASN A 71 3.91 -4.76 -0.84
N PHE A 72 3.33 -5.47 0.13
CA PHE A 72 3.08 -4.93 1.46
C PHE A 72 4.20 -5.25 2.43
N GLY A 73 4.59 -4.26 3.24
CA GLY A 73 5.60 -4.45 4.27
C GLY A 73 5.84 -3.22 5.13
N ALA A 74 6.81 -3.32 6.05
CA ALA A 74 7.28 -2.14 6.78
C ALA A 74 7.88 -1.12 5.80
N SER A 75 7.52 0.16 5.96
CA SER A 75 7.93 1.19 5.01
C SER A 75 9.44 1.35 4.92
N GLY A 76 10.20 1.12 6.01
CA GLY A 76 11.66 1.15 5.97
C GLY A 76 12.24 0.01 5.14
N SER A 77 11.71 -1.21 5.29
CA SER A 77 12.11 -2.36 4.47
C SER A 77 11.80 -2.14 2.99
N LEU A 78 10.60 -1.64 2.68
CA LEU A 78 10.20 -1.31 1.30
C LEU A 78 11.07 -0.18 0.71
N GLN A 79 11.34 0.86 1.48
CA GLN A 79 12.24 1.95 1.07
C GLN A 79 13.63 1.41 0.76
N GLN A 80 14.22 0.57 1.62
CA GLN A 80 15.53 -0.06 1.34
C GLN A 80 15.50 -0.93 0.08
N GLN A 81 14.43 -1.68 -0.17
CA GLN A 81 14.28 -2.46 -1.41
C GLN A 81 14.27 -1.56 -2.64
N ILE A 82 13.54 -0.44 -2.61
CA ILE A 82 13.49 0.53 -3.71
C ILE A 82 14.88 1.13 -3.96
N GLU A 83 15.60 1.52 -2.90
CA GLU A 83 16.98 2.03 -3.03
C GLU A 83 17.96 1.02 -3.63
N GLN A 84 17.68 -0.27 -3.44
CA GLN A 84 18.47 -1.38 -3.99
C GLN A 84 18.04 -1.77 -5.41
N GLY A 85 17.06 -1.07 -6.00
CA GLY A 85 16.59 -1.28 -7.36
C GLY A 85 15.50 -2.33 -7.51
N ALA A 86 14.78 -2.67 -6.43
CA ALA A 86 13.59 -3.50 -6.55
C ALA A 86 12.54 -2.82 -7.46
N PRO A 87 11.93 -3.55 -8.41
CA PRO A 87 10.87 -2.99 -9.26
C PRO A 87 9.73 -2.41 -8.43
N CYS A 88 9.41 -1.15 -8.67
CA CYS A 88 8.35 -0.43 -8.00
C CYS A 88 7.92 0.74 -8.89
N ASP A 89 6.62 0.91 -9.09
CA ASP A 89 6.05 2.02 -9.85
C ASP A 89 5.56 3.14 -8.94
N LEU A 90 5.00 2.79 -7.77
CA LEU A 90 4.49 3.75 -6.80
C LEU A 90 4.73 3.24 -5.37
N PHE A 91 5.17 4.14 -4.49
CA PHE A 91 5.44 3.86 -3.09
C PHE A 91 4.50 4.65 -2.18
N ILE A 92 3.90 3.98 -1.20
CA ILE A 92 3.12 4.61 -0.12
C ILE A 92 3.73 4.23 1.23
N SER A 93 4.35 5.20 1.89
CA SER A 93 4.97 5.02 3.20
C SER A 93 3.98 5.31 4.33
N ALA A 94 4.19 4.75 5.52
CA ALA A 94 3.52 5.14 6.77
C ALA A 94 4.29 6.22 7.56
N GLY A 95 5.30 6.83 6.94
CA GLY A 95 6.08 7.91 7.55
C GLY A 95 6.91 8.71 6.55
N LYS A 96 7.09 10.00 6.85
CA LYS A 96 7.84 10.95 6.01
C LYS A 96 9.32 10.63 5.88
N LYS A 97 9.94 10.02 6.91
CA LYS A 97 11.37 9.69 6.93
C LYS A 97 11.76 8.85 5.71
N GLN A 98 10.99 7.80 5.41
CA GLN A 98 11.27 6.89 4.31
C GLN A 98 11.09 7.57 2.95
N MET A 99 10.03 8.36 2.79
CA MET A 99 9.82 9.10 1.55
C MET A 99 10.91 10.16 1.32
N THR A 100 11.34 10.83 2.39
CA THR A 100 12.45 11.80 2.35
C THR A 100 13.76 11.11 1.94
N ALA A 101 14.07 9.93 2.47
CA ALA A 101 15.26 9.18 2.08
C ALA A 101 15.30 8.85 0.57
N LEU A 102 14.15 8.50 -0.03
CA LEU A 102 14.04 8.29 -1.47
C LEU A 102 14.16 9.60 -2.26
N ALA A 103 13.56 10.68 -1.76
CA ALA A 103 13.64 12.01 -2.36
C ALA A 103 15.08 12.55 -2.38
N ASP A 104 15.81 12.42 -1.28
CA ASP A 104 17.21 12.84 -1.12
C ASP A 104 18.16 12.11 -2.09
N LYS A 105 17.76 10.92 -2.55
CA LYS A 105 18.45 10.11 -3.55
C LYS A 105 17.95 10.34 -4.98
N ASP A 106 17.05 11.29 -5.20
CA ASP A 106 16.45 11.60 -6.50
C ASP A 106 15.75 10.39 -7.14
N LEU A 107 15.12 9.54 -6.31
CA LEU A 107 14.42 8.32 -6.75
C LEU A 107 12.92 8.52 -7.00
N LEU A 108 12.41 9.74 -6.81
CA LEU A 108 10.98 10.06 -6.96
C LEU A 108 10.72 10.90 -8.20
N VAL A 109 9.59 10.68 -8.87
CA VAL A 109 9.11 11.58 -9.92
C VAL A 109 8.69 12.91 -9.28
N SER A 110 9.15 14.02 -9.86
CA SER A 110 8.74 15.36 -9.46
C SER A 110 7.21 15.50 -9.42
N ASP A 111 6.70 16.29 -8.48
CA ASP A 111 5.27 16.60 -8.29
C ASP A 111 4.37 15.43 -7.85
N THR A 112 4.93 14.27 -7.51
CA THR A 112 4.17 13.09 -7.03
C THR A 112 4.31 12.83 -5.52
N ASN A 113 5.26 13.47 -4.84
CA ASN A 113 5.47 13.33 -3.40
C ASN A 113 4.48 14.19 -2.60
N LYS A 114 3.37 13.57 -2.17
CA LYS A 114 2.27 14.24 -1.45
C LYS A 114 1.83 13.40 -0.25
N ASP A 115 1.44 14.07 0.83
CA ASP A 115 0.76 13.39 1.94
C ASP A 115 -0.64 12.94 1.46
N LEU A 116 -0.94 11.65 1.55
CA LEU A 116 -2.20 11.06 1.07
C LEU A 116 -3.28 11.06 2.16
N VAL A 117 -2.94 10.54 3.33
CA VAL A 117 -3.83 10.43 4.50
C VAL A 117 -3.03 10.53 5.80
N LYS A 118 -3.73 10.80 6.91
CA LYS A 118 -3.21 10.70 8.28
C LYS A 118 -3.78 9.47 8.98
N ASN A 119 -3.15 9.10 10.08
CA ASN A 119 -3.63 8.02 10.95
C ASN A 119 -3.34 8.39 12.41
N ARG A 120 -3.79 7.54 13.33
CA ARG A 120 -3.54 7.69 14.77
C ARG A 120 -2.87 6.45 15.32
N LEU A 121 -1.97 6.61 16.28
CA LEU A 121 -1.42 5.50 17.02
C LEU A 121 -2.40 5.10 18.13
N VAL A 122 -2.53 3.80 18.38
CA VAL A 122 -3.36 3.25 19.45
C VAL A 122 -2.61 2.16 20.19
N LEU A 123 -2.87 2.06 21.49
CA LEU A 123 -2.50 0.89 22.29
C LEU A 123 -3.67 -0.10 22.23
N ILE A 124 -3.38 -1.35 21.87
CA ILE A 124 -4.40 -2.41 21.76
C ILE A 124 -4.07 -3.61 22.64
N SER A 125 -5.09 -4.40 22.93
CA SER A 125 -5.02 -5.74 23.54
C SER A 125 -6.23 -6.57 23.09
N THR A 126 -6.51 -7.70 23.74
CA THR A 126 -7.80 -8.41 23.65
C THR A 126 -8.78 -7.93 24.74
N ASP A 127 -10.01 -8.41 24.71
CA ASP A 127 -11.00 -8.11 25.77
C ASP A 127 -10.61 -8.68 27.15
N ASN A 128 -9.70 -9.66 27.20
CA ASN A 128 -9.27 -10.36 28.41
C ASN A 128 -8.20 -9.61 29.23
N THR A 129 -7.98 -8.31 28.95
CA THR A 129 -6.91 -7.54 29.58
C THR A 129 -7.35 -6.72 30.80
N GLU A 130 -6.44 -6.58 31.77
CA GLU A 130 -6.55 -5.66 32.91
C GLU A 130 -5.91 -4.29 32.64
N VAL A 131 -5.29 -4.13 31.46
CA VAL A 131 -4.66 -2.87 31.01
C VAL A 131 -5.76 -1.91 30.56
N THR A 132 -5.69 -0.68 31.04
CA THR A 132 -6.70 0.36 30.78
C THR A 132 -6.12 1.66 30.26
N THR A 133 -4.81 1.88 30.43
CA THR A 133 -4.13 3.11 30.00
C THR A 133 -2.63 2.87 29.79
N LEU A 134 -1.92 3.82 29.19
CA LEU A 134 -0.46 3.84 29.05
C LEU A 134 0.29 3.75 30.39
N ASP A 135 -0.28 4.26 31.48
CA ASP A 135 0.35 4.17 32.82
C ASP A 135 0.50 2.71 33.30
N ASP A 136 -0.33 1.79 32.80
CA ASP A 136 -0.25 0.37 33.17
C ASP A 136 0.99 -0.32 32.58
N LEU A 137 1.65 0.27 31.57
CA LEU A 137 2.81 -0.34 30.87
C LEU A 137 4.01 -0.61 31.78
N THR A 138 4.21 0.21 32.80
CA THR A 138 5.30 0.04 33.78
C THR A 138 4.97 -0.98 34.86
N THR A 139 3.70 -1.33 35.04
CA THR A 139 3.23 -2.24 36.09
C THR A 139 3.40 -3.73 35.74
N ASP A 140 3.13 -4.61 36.70
CA ASP A 140 3.14 -6.07 36.52
C ASP A 140 1.95 -6.61 35.70
N LYS A 141 0.97 -5.75 35.36
CA LYS A 141 -0.13 -6.10 34.44
C LYS A 141 0.37 -6.39 33.03
N VAL A 142 1.53 -5.83 32.68
CA VAL A 142 2.14 -5.92 31.35
C VAL A 142 3.52 -6.56 31.48
N LYS A 143 3.70 -7.69 30.81
CA LYS A 143 4.95 -8.45 30.71
C LYS A 143 5.57 -8.32 29.33
N THR A 144 4.73 -8.25 28.29
CA THR A 144 5.17 -8.21 26.89
C THR A 144 4.41 -7.12 26.13
N ILE A 145 5.15 -6.22 25.48
CA ILE A 145 4.64 -5.11 24.67
C ILE A 145 5.15 -5.30 23.25
N ALA A 146 4.24 -5.61 22.32
CA ALA A 146 4.57 -5.72 20.92
C ALA A 146 4.69 -4.33 20.28
N VAL A 147 5.84 -4.09 19.64
CA VAL A 147 6.14 -2.86 18.89
C VAL A 147 6.76 -3.24 17.56
N GLY A 148 6.58 -2.40 16.54
CA GLY A 148 7.39 -2.55 15.32
C GLY A 148 8.87 -2.26 15.63
N GLU A 149 9.79 -2.91 14.94
CA GLU A 149 11.23 -2.57 15.02
C GLU A 149 11.46 -1.09 14.64
N PRO A 150 11.81 -0.18 15.57
CA PRO A 150 11.80 1.27 15.35
C PRO A 150 12.71 1.74 14.22
N SER A 151 13.77 0.99 13.93
CA SER A 151 14.69 1.32 12.83
C SER A 151 14.07 1.16 11.44
N SER A 152 13.05 0.30 11.28
CA SER A 152 12.47 -0.07 9.99
C SER A 152 10.95 0.10 9.90
N VAL A 153 10.22 0.02 11.01
CA VAL A 153 8.76 0.07 11.08
C VAL A 153 8.31 1.44 11.60
N PRO A 154 7.61 2.27 10.81
CA PRO A 154 7.14 3.58 11.27
C PRO A 154 6.28 3.53 12.53
N ALA A 155 5.38 2.54 12.67
CA ALA A 155 4.59 2.36 13.89
C ALA A 155 5.47 2.16 15.13
N GLY A 156 6.56 1.40 14.97
CA GLY A 156 7.59 1.20 15.99
C GLY A 156 8.29 2.50 16.37
N LYS A 157 8.65 3.32 15.37
CA LYS A 157 9.24 4.65 15.60
C LYS A 157 8.29 5.59 16.35
N TYR A 158 7.01 5.63 15.99
CA TYR A 158 6.04 6.46 16.71
C TYR A 158 5.82 5.95 18.14
N ALA A 159 5.75 4.63 18.33
CA ALA A 159 5.71 4.05 19.68
C ALA A 159 6.96 4.42 20.49
N ASP A 160 8.15 4.37 19.88
CA ASP A 160 9.39 4.77 20.52
C ASP A 160 9.37 6.24 20.99
N GLU A 161 8.87 7.16 20.14
CA GLU A 161 8.67 8.57 20.50
C GLU A 161 7.72 8.73 21.70
N VAL A 162 6.64 7.95 21.74
CA VAL A 162 5.68 7.96 22.87
C VAL A 162 6.38 7.52 24.15
N LEU A 163 7.10 6.41 24.11
CA LEU A 163 7.78 5.85 25.28
C LEU A 163 8.90 6.78 25.80
N GLU A 164 9.58 7.50 24.91
CA GLU A 164 10.56 8.52 25.25
C GLU A 164 9.92 9.76 25.89
N ASN A 165 8.82 10.26 25.31
CA ASN A 165 8.11 11.43 25.81
C ASN A 165 7.42 11.17 27.16
N LEU A 166 6.92 9.94 27.37
CA LEU A 166 6.43 9.47 28.66
C LEU A 166 7.55 9.19 29.67
N LYS A 167 8.82 9.13 29.23
CA LYS A 167 10.00 8.83 30.06
C LYS A 167 9.97 7.45 30.72
N ILE A 168 9.29 6.48 30.11
CA ILE A 168 9.16 5.11 30.63
C ILE A 168 10.00 4.08 29.86
N LYS A 169 10.59 4.46 28.71
CA LYS A 169 11.31 3.54 27.81
C LYS A 169 12.34 2.65 28.53
N SER A 170 13.17 3.22 29.40
CA SER A 170 14.19 2.46 30.15
C SER A 170 13.61 1.49 31.17
N GLU A 171 12.42 1.77 31.70
CA GLU A 171 11.75 0.91 32.69
C GLU A 171 11.09 -0.31 32.04
N ILE A 172 10.61 -0.15 30.81
CA ILE A 172 9.89 -1.20 30.08
C ILE A 172 10.72 -1.88 28.99
N GLU A 173 11.98 -1.52 28.82
CA GLU A 173 12.84 -2.02 27.73
C GLU A 173 12.85 -3.54 27.66
N SER A 174 12.92 -4.23 28.80
CA SER A 174 12.90 -5.69 28.87
C SER A 174 11.54 -6.33 28.52
N LYS A 175 10.47 -5.54 28.43
CA LYS A 175 9.12 -5.97 28.05
C LYS A 175 8.89 -5.84 26.54
N LEU A 176 9.72 -5.10 25.81
CA LEU A 176 9.53 -4.82 24.40
C LEU A 176 9.88 -6.04 23.54
N VAL A 177 8.97 -6.41 22.63
CA VAL A 177 9.24 -7.38 21.56
C VAL A 177 9.01 -6.73 20.21
N PHE A 178 10.00 -6.87 19.33
CA PHE A 178 10.05 -6.15 18.06
C PHE A 178 9.56 -7.02 16.90
N ALA A 179 8.50 -6.55 16.24
CA ALA A 179 7.89 -7.16 15.07
C ALA A 179 8.46 -6.56 13.78
N LYS A 180 8.41 -7.33 12.69
CA LYS A 180 8.92 -6.90 11.37
C LYS A 180 8.03 -5.85 10.69
N ASP A 181 6.76 -5.75 11.08
CA ASP A 181 5.80 -4.76 10.62
C ASP A 181 4.62 -4.64 11.61
N VAL A 182 3.73 -3.65 11.37
CA VAL A 182 2.59 -3.36 12.25
C VAL A 182 1.49 -4.43 12.22
N LYS A 183 1.37 -5.21 11.13
CA LYS A 183 0.39 -6.30 11.06
C LYS A 183 0.83 -7.47 11.92
N GLU A 184 2.13 -7.70 12.05
CA GLU A 184 2.67 -8.69 13.00
C GLU A 184 2.48 -8.23 14.46
N VAL A 185 2.62 -6.94 14.77
CA VAL A 185 2.23 -6.39 16.10
C VAL A 185 0.76 -6.65 16.41
N LEU A 186 -0.13 -6.35 15.46
CA LEU A 186 -1.57 -6.63 15.58
C LEU A 186 -1.82 -8.12 15.82
N ALA A 187 -1.15 -8.99 15.07
CA ALA A 187 -1.30 -10.43 15.20
C ALA A 187 -0.85 -10.93 16.58
N TRP A 188 0.29 -10.49 17.09
CA TRP A 188 0.78 -10.89 18.41
C TRP A 188 -0.12 -10.40 19.55
N SER A 189 -0.61 -9.16 19.46
CA SER A 189 -1.51 -8.58 20.46
C SER A 189 -2.88 -9.27 20.49
N THR A 190 -3.45 -9.58 19.32
CA THR A 190 -4.77 -10.23 19.20
C THR A 190 -4.75 -11.75 19.36
N SER A 191 -3.56 -12.35 19.41
CA SER A 191 -3.34 -13.76 19.75
C SER A 191 -2.82 -13.96 21.18
N GLU A 192 -2.75 -12.90 21.98
CA GLU A 192 -2.26 -12.91 23.37
C GLU A 192 -0.81 -13.41 23.51
N ASN A 193 -0.03 -13.39 22.41
CA ASN A 193 1.42 -13.61 22.43
C ASN A 193 2.17 -12.39 22.99
N ALA A 194 1.55 -11.22 22.92
CA ALA A 194 1.91 -10.02 23.67
C ALA A 194 0.69 -9.51 24.43
N ASP A 195 0.89 -8.95 25.62
CA ASP A 195 -0.22 -8.45 26.45
C ASP A 195 -0.86 -7.22 25.81
N VAL A 196 -0.03 -6.38 25.18
CA VAL A 196 -0.46 -5.18 24.46
C VAL A 196 0.41 -4.96 23.23
N GLY A 197 -0.04 -4.11 22.31
CA GLY A 197 0.80 -3.62 21.24
C GLY A 197 0.42 -2.25 20.71
N PHE A 198 1.40 -1.57 20.13
CA PHE A 198 1.22 -0.28 19.46
C PHE A 198 0.98 -0.49 17.97
N VAL A 199 -0.24 -0.18 17.52
CA VAL A 199 -0.63 -0.26 16.11
C VAL A 199 -1.29 1.04 15.67
N TYR A 200 -1.62 1.15 14.39
CA TYR A 200 -2.45 2.27 13.95
C TYR A 200 -3.93 2.00 14.19
N LEU A 201 -4.72 3.06 14.34
CA LEU A 201 -6.18 2.96 14.46
C LEU A 201 -6.77 2.16 13.29
N SER A 202 -6.28 2.39 12.07
CA SER A 202 -6.73 1.65 10.89
C SER A 202 -6.50 0.14 10.95
N ASP A 203 -5.50 -0.30 11.71
CA ASP A 203 -5.21 -1.73 11.91
C ASP A 203 -6.18 -2.36 12.92
N ALA A 204 -6.65 -1.58 13.89
CA ALA A 204 -7.51 -2.04 14.98
C ALA A 204 -9.02 -1.96 14.66
N LEU A 205 -9.45 -0.91 13.94
CA LEU A 205 -10.86 -0.51 13.82
C LEU A 205 -11.77 -1.59 13.21
N ASN A 206 -11.23 -2.43 12.33
CA ASN A 206 -11.96 -3.53 11.67
C ASN A 206 -11.46 -4.93 12.10
N ASN A 207 -10.91 -5.04 13.31
CA ASN A 207 -10.48 -6.31 13.88
C ASN A 207 -11.26 -6.62 15.17
N ASP A 208 -12.18 -7.57 15.11
CA ASP A 208 -13.08 -7.93 16.23
C ASP A 208 -12.35 -8.45 17.47
N LYS A 209 -11.07 -8.83 17.37
CA LYS A 209 -10.24 -9.28 18.50
C LYS A 209 -9.42 -8.16 19.11
N ALA A 210 -9.29 -7.02 18.42
CA ALA A 210 -8.49 -5.90 18.87
C ALA A 210 -9.36 -4.94 19.69
N LYS A 211 -9.15 -4.93 21.00
CA LYS A 211 -9.67 -3.90 21.90
C LYS A 211 -8.70 -2.72 21.90
N ILE A 212 -9.18 -1.55 21.52
CA ILE A 212 -8.44 -0.29 21.68
C ILE A 212 -8.50 0.09 23.16
N ILE A 213 -7.33 0.12 23.81
CA ILE A 213 -7.18 0.54 25.20
C ILE A 213 -7.13 2.05 25.28
N GLU A 214 -6.28 2.66 24.46
CA GLU A 214 -6.08 4.10 24.45
C GLU A 214 -5.69 4.55 23.05
N THR A 215 -6.27 5.68 22.60
CA THR A 215 -5.75 6.41 21.43
C THR A 215 -4.68 7.36 21.92
N ILE A 216 -3.49 7.25 21.35
CA ILE A 216 -2.33 7.99 21.84
C ILE A 216 -2.51 9.50 21.57
N PRO A 217 -2.28 10.36 22.57
CA PRO A 217 -2.24 11.80 22.37
C PRO A 217 -1.25 12.24 21.28
N GLU A 218 -1.68 13.14 20.39
CA GLU A 218 -0.88 13.60 19.25
C GLU A 218 0.39 14.37 19.64
N ASP A 219 0.48 14.88 20.87
CA ASP A 219 1.66 15.58 21.39
C ASP A 219 2.77 14.63 21.89
N LEU A 220 2.49 13.33 22.00
CA LEU A 220 3.46 12.31 22.40
C LEU A 220 4.26 11.73 21.23
N HIS A 221 3.91 12.05 19.99
CA HIS A 221 4.65 11.60 18.81
C HIS A 221 4.55 12.59 17.65
N SER A 222 5.42 12.43 16.67
CA SER A 222 5.37 13.18 15.41
C SER A 222 4.07 12.85 14.64
N PRO A 223 3.55 13.77 13.80
CA PRO A 223 2.36 13.50 13.01
C PRO A 223 2.50 12.27 12.10
N ILE A 224 1.49 11.40 12.13
CA ILE A 224 1.47 10.17 11.35
C ILE A 224 0.80 10.46 10.01
N THR A 225 1.62 10.68 8.98
CA THR A 225 1.14 10.85 7.60
C THR A 225 1.65 9.73 6.70
N TYR A 226 0.87 9.48 5.65
CA TYR A 226 1.18 8.48 4.63
C TYR A 226 1.53 9.18 3.32
N PRO A 227 2.80 9.51 3.07
CA PRO A 227 3.17 10.09 1.79
C PRO A 227 3.15 9.03 0.69
N VAL A 228 2.64 9.42 -0.47
CA VAL A 228 2.68 8.67 -1.73
C VAL A 228 3.64 9.36 -2.69
N ALA A 229 4.32 8.58 -3.54
CA ALA A 229 5.08 9.09 -4.69
C ALA A 229 5.25 8.02 -5.77
N VAL A 230 5.35 8.48 -7.03
CA VAL A 230 5.73 7.63 -8.16
C VAL A 230 7.26 7.50 -8.18
N ILE A 231 7.74 6.28 -8.42
CA ILE A 231 9.18 5.99 -8.48
C ILE A 231 9.73 6.39 -9.85
N LYS A 232 10.86 7.12 -9.85
CA LYS A 232 11.47 7.71 -11.05
C LYS A 232 11.87 6.69 -12.10
N ASP A 233 12.28 5.51 -11.67
CA ASP A 233 12.71 4.42 -12.55
C ASP A 233 11.57 3.63 -13.19
N SER A 234 10.32 3.90 -12.78
CA SER A 234 9.11 3.29 -13.35
C SER A 234 9.11 3.40 -14.88
N LYS A 235 8.71 2.33 -15.55
CA LYS A 235 8.47 2.33 -17.01
C LYS A 235 7.02 2.68 -17.35
N ASN A 236 6.19 2.88 -16.33
CA ASN A 236 4.76 3.06 -16.42
C ASN A 236 4.31 4.37 -15.73
N ILE A 237 5.12 5.44 -15.81
CA ILE A 237 4.92 6.69 -15.06
C ILE A 237 3.50 7.25 -15.21
N ASP A 238 2.94 7.29 -16.42
CA ASP A 238 1.60 7.84 -16.66
C ASP A 238 0.51 6.99 -15.99
N ALA A 239 0.65 5.66 -16.02
CA ALA A 239 -0.27 4.75 -15.34
C ALA A 239 -0.12 4.84 -13.81
N ALA A 240 1.11 4.97 -13.30
CA ALA A 240 1.38 5.16 -11.88
C ALA A 240 0.81 6.49 -11.36
N LYS A 241 0.94 7.58 -12.13
CA LYS A 241 0.30 8.87 -11.83
C LYS A 241 -1.23 8.79 -11.87
N ALA A 242 -1.80 8.04 -12.82
CA ALA A 242 -3.24 7.83 -12.84
C ALA A 242 -3.74 7.11 -11.57
N PHE A 243 -2.95 6.17 -11.04
CA PHE A 243 -3.25 5.54 -9.75
C PHE A 243 -3.06 6.51 -8.57
N GLU A 244 -1.97 7.29 -8.54
CA GLU A 244 -1.76 8.36 -7.54
C GLU A 244 -2.96 9.31 -7.51
N ASP A 245 -3.36 9.86 -8.66
CA ASP A 245 -4.50 10.78 -8.77
C ASP A 245 -5.81 10.14 -8.30
N PHE A 246 -6.02 8.86 -8.62
CA PHE A 246 -7.17 8.11 -8.14
C PHE A 246 -7.21 8.01 -6.61
N LEU A 247 -6.06 7.83 -5.95
CA LEU A 247 -5.98 7.78 -4.48
C LEU A 247 -6.45 9.09 -3.82
N PHE A 248 -6.35 10.22 -4.53
CA PHE A 248 -6.86 11.53 -4.07
C PHE A 248 -8.33 11.78 -4.44
N SER A 249 -8.97 10.89 -5.21
CA SER A 249 -10.39 11.04 -5.56
C SER A 249 -11.31 10.91 -4.34
N THR A 250 -12.49 11.54 -4.39
CA THR A 250 -13.50 11.44 -3.33
C THR A 250 -13.87 9.99 -2.99
N GLU A 251 -13.96 9.13 -4.00
CA GLU A 251 -14.26 7.71 -3.82
C GLU A 251 -13.15 7.01 -3.04
N ALA A 252 -11.89 7.20 -3.43
CA ALA A 252 -10.78 6.58 -2.72
C ALA A 252 -10.64 7.10 -1.28
N GLN A 253 -10.81 8.40 -1.10
CA GLN A 253 -10.78 9.03 0.23
C GLN A 253 -11.92 8.54 1.15
N THR A 254 -13.08 8.18 0.58
CA THR A 254 -14.18 7.57 1.34
C THR A 254 -13.81 6.17 1.83
N VAL A 255 -13.12 5.37 1.01
CA VAL A 255 -12.60 4.06 1.42
C VAL A 255 -11.55 4.22 2.51
N PHE A 256 -10.62 5.16 2.38
CA PHE A 256 -9.65 5.44 3.45
C PHE A 256 -10.34 5.79 4.79
N GLU A 257 -11.34 6.67 4.77
CA GLU A 257 -12.12 7.02 5.97
C GLU A 257 -12.84 5.82 6.59
N LYS A 258 -13.43 4.94 5.77
CA LYS A 258 -14.04 3.67 6.21
C LYS A 258 -13.04 2.78 6.97
N TYR A 259 -11.78 2.81 6.57
CA TYR A 259 -10.69 2.07 7.23
C TYR A 259 -10.00 2.85 8.35
N GLY A 260 -10.55 3.97 8.81
CA GLY A 260 -10.05 4.71 9.98
C GLY A 260 -8.90 5.68 9.69
N TYR A 261 -8.56 5.91 8.42
CA TYR A 261 -7.64 6.97 8.02
C TYR A 261 -8.35 8.32 7.99
N ASN A 262 -7.59 9.41 8.10
CA ASN A 262 -8.12 10.78 8.02
C ASN A 262 -7.54 11.53 6.81
N LYS A 263 -8.34 12.41 6.23
CA LYS A 263 -7.89 13.30 5.15
C LYS A 263 -6.75 14.22 5.61
N ILE A 264 -5.85 14.55 4.69
CA ILE A 264 -4.97 15.71 4.87
C ILE A 264 -5.84 16.96 4.77
N GLN A 265 -5.80 17.82 5.79
CA GLN A 265 -6.43 19.15 5.77
C GLN A 265 -5.53 20.15 5.04
#